data_AF-A0A194AF38-F1
#
_entry.id   AF-A0A194AF38-F1
#
_cell.length_a   1.000
_cell.length_b   1.000
_cell.length_c   1.000
_cell.angle_alpha   90.00
_cell.angle_beta   90.00
_cell.angle_gamma   90.00
#
_symmetry.space_group_name_H-M   'P 1'
#
loop_
_entity.id
_entity.type
_entity.pdbx_description
1 polymer ?
#
loop_
_entity_poly.entity_id
_entity_poly.type
_entity_poly.pdbx_seq_one_letter_code
_entity_poly.pdbx_strand_id
1 'polypeptide(L)'
;MIELNVTFFIQFVNFLITLMVLNLILYRPIRGILKRRAEHLANRLAEVEGFNAEAEQKLKNYEEALAAARGEAQAVRVSRQKEGYGEEQTIVESASKEAASFLGTARQEIASETEAALATLKGKVDEYAKAATGKILSKA
;
A
#
# COMPACT_ATOMS: atom_id res chain seq x y z
N MET A 1 -51.20 -84.97 7.18
CA MET A 1 -51.47 -83.84 8.10
C MET A 1 -50.15 -83.44 8.72
N ILE A 2 -49.91 -82.16 8.96
CA ILE A 2 -48.67 -81.73 9.64
C ILE A 2 -48.78 -82.23 11.08
N GLU A 3 -48.08 -83.30 11.41
CA GLU A 3 -47.98 -83.77 12.78
C GLU A 3 -47.02 -82.85 13.54
N LEU A 4 -47.58 -82.01 14.40
CA LEU A 4 -46.83 -81.16 15.31
C LEU A 4 -46.21 -82.01 16.42
N ASN A 5 -45.13 -82.69 16.08
CA ASN A 5 -44.32 -83.49 16.99
C ASN A 5 -43.26 -82.63 17.69
N VAL A 6 -42.75 -83.08 18.85
CA VAL A 6 -41.73 -82.37 19.66
C VAL A 6 -40.50 -82.00 18.83
N THR A 7 -40.12 -82.84 17.86
CA THR A 7 -39.02 -82.59 16.91
C THR A 7 -39.21 -81.31 16.09
N PHE A 8 -40.44 -80.96 15.69
CA PHE A 8 -40.73 -79.72 14.97
C PHE A 8 -40.42 -78.49 15.85
N PHE A 9 -40.80 -78.53 17.13
CA PHE A 9 -40.48 -77.46 18.07
C PHE A 9 -38.97 -77.33 18.32
N ILE A 10 -38.26 -78.45 18.45
CA ILE A 10 -36.79 -78.45 18.59
C ILE A 10 -36.13 -77.83 17.35
N GLN A 11 -36.59 -78.20 16.14
CA GLN A 11 -36.05 -77.65 14.89
C GLN A 11 -36.37 -76.16 14.72
N PHE A 12 -37.56 -75.72 15.14
CA PHE A 12 -37.96 -74.31 15.14
C PHE A 12 -37.08 -73.48 16.09
N VAL A 13 -36.80 -73.99 17.29
CA VAL A 13 -35.88 -73.34 18.25
C VAL A 13 -34.45 -73.30 17.68
N ASN A 14 -33.97 -74.37 17.04
CA ASN A 14 -32.65 -74.39 16.39
C ASN A 14 -32.54 -73.35 15.26
N PHE A 15 -33.58 -73.22 14.44
CA PHE A 15 -33.66 -72.19 13.40
C PHE A 15 -33.63 -70.77 13.99
N LEU A 16 -34.40 -70.51 15.07
CA LEU A 16 -34.38 -69.23 15.76
C LEU A 16 -33.01 -68.89 16.35
N ILE A 17 -32.34 -69.86 16.97
CA ILE A 17 -30.98 -69.69 17.49
C ILE A 17 -30.01 -69.34 16.34
N THR A 18 -30.08 -70.08 15.23
CA THR A 18 -29.23 -69.84 14.06
C THR A 18 -29.49 -68.46 13.45
N LEU A 19 -30.75 -68.03 13.38
CA LEU A 19 -31.13 -66.70 12.90
C LEU A 19 -30.60 -65.59 13.82
N MET A 20 -30.66 -65.80 15.14
CA MET A 20 -30.11 -64.86 16.12
C MET A 20 -28.59 -64.75 16.02
N VAL A 21 -27.89 -65.88 15.88
CA VAL A 21 -26.43 -65.93 15.67
C VAL A 21 -26.05 -65.25 14.36
N LEU A 22 -26.77 -65.51 13.27
CA LEU A 22 -26.54 -64.89 11.97
C LEU A 22 -26.78 -63.38 12.00
N ASN A 23 -27.82 -62.91 12.70
CA ASN A 23 -28.08 -61.49 12.89
C ASN A 23 -26.93 -60.79 13.62
N LEU A 24 -26.41 -61.43 14.67
CA LEU A 24 -25.32 -60.88 15.47
C LEU A 24 -23.98 -60.87 14.70
N ILE A 25 -23.66 -61.96 13.99
CA ILE A 25 -22.35 -62.16 13.34
C ILE A 25 -22.28 -61.52 11.95
N LEU A 26 -23.36 -61.48 11.17
CA LEU A 26 -23.34 -60.96 9.78
C LEU A 26 -24.05 -59.62 9.64
N TYR A 27 -25.34 -59.57 9.99
CA TYR A 27 -26.17 -58.39 9.67
C TYR A 27 -25.71 -57.14 10.43
N ARG A 28 -25.36 -57.30 11.71
CA ARG A 28 -24.89 -56.19 12.55
C ARG A 28 -23.57 -55.56 12.06
N PRO A 29 -22.48 -56.31 11.78
CA PRO A 29 -21.25 -55.71 11.26
C PRO A 29 -21.39 -55.18 9.83
N ILE A 30 -22.15 -55.83 8.95
CA ILE A 30 -22.36 -55.34 7.56
C ILE A 30 -23.02 -53.97 7.57
N ARG A 31 -24.07 -53.78 8.38
CA ARG A 31 -24.71 -52.47 8.55
C ARG A 31 -23.74 -51.42 9.12
N GLY A 32 -22.88 -51.82 10.05
CA GLY A 32 -21.84 -50.96 10.59
C GLY A 32 -20.85 -50.48 9.53
N ILE A 33 -20.38 -51.38 8.65
CA ILE A 33 -19.45 -51.04 7.57
C ILE A 33 -20.12 -50.12 6.54
N LEU A 34 -21.36 -50.40 6.16
CA LEU A 34 -22.11 -49.54 5.24
C LEU A 34 -22.30 -48.13 5.80
N LYS A 35 -22.65 -48.02 7.10
CA LYS A 35 -22.78 -46.73 7.77
C LYS A 35 -21.46 -45.98 7.84
N ARG A 36 -20.36 -46.65 8.24
CA ARG A 36 -19.01 -46.05 8.24
C ARG A 36 -18.59 -45.56 6.86
N ARG A 37 -18.89 -46.32 5.81
CA ARG A 37 -18.57 -45.92 4.43
C ARG A 37 -19.36 -44.67 4.02
N ALA A 38 -20.65 -44.63 4.34
CA ALA A 38 -21.49 -43.46 4.07
C ALA A 38 -20.99 -42.23 4.84
N GLU A 39 -20.68 -42.37 6.13
CA GLU A 39 -20.13 -41.29 6.96
C GLU A 39 -18.77 -40.80 6.45
N HIS A 40 -17.86 -41.70 6.08
CA HIS A 40 -16.57 -41.32 5.51
C HIS A 40 -16.70 -40.55 4.20
N LEU A 41 -17.62 -40.94 3.32
CA LEU A 41 -17.87 -40.21 2.08
C LEU A 41 -18.49 -38.84 2.35
N ALA A 42 -19.48 -38.77 3.23
CA ALA A 42 -20.12 -37.51 3.62
C ALA A 42 -19.11 -36.54 4.25
N ASN A 43 -18.27 -37.02 5.17
CA ASN A 43 -17.23 -36.20 5.80
C ASN A 43 -16.20 -35.70 4.79
N ARG A 44 -15.75 -36.55 3.85
CA ARG A 44 -14.82 -36.14 2.81
C ARG A 44 -15.42 -35.09 1.88
N LEU A 45 -16.70 -35.22 1.52
CA LEU A 45 -17.39 -34.20 0.73
C LEU A 45 -17.49 -32.87 1.50
N ALA A 46 -17.89 -32.92 2.77
CA ALA A 46 -17.96 -31.74 3.62
C ALA A 46 -16.59 -31.07 3.80
N GLU A 47 -15.51 -31.83 3.96
CA GLU A 47 -14.14 -31.31 4.03
C GLU A 47 -13.72 -30.63 2.71
N VAL A 48 -14.04 -31.22 1.56
CA VAL A 48 -13.73 -30.63 0.25
C VAL A 48 -14.54 -29.36 0.01
N GLU A 49 -15.83 -29.36 0.33
CA GLU A 49 -16.69 -28.17 0.23
C GLU A 49 -16.19 -27.05 1.16
N GLY A 50 -15.85 -27.39 2.42
CA GLY A 50 -15.29 -26.44 3.37
C GLY A 50 -13.95 -25.87 2.91
N PHE A 51 -13.04 -26.71 2.41
CA PHE A 51 -11.76 -26.28 1.88
C PHE A 51 -11.91 -25.34 0.68
N ASN A 52 -12.82 -25.65 -0.25
CA ASN A 52 -13.10 -24.80 -1.40
C ASN A 52 -13.70 -23.45 -0.98
N ALA A 53 -14.64 -23.44 -0.03
CA ALA A 53 -15.21 -22.22 0.49
C ALA A 53 -14.17 -21.35 1.22
N GLU A 54 -13.30 -21.95 2.03
CA GLU A 54 -12.19 -21.24 2.67
C GLU A 54 -11.18 -20.70 1.66
N ALA A 55 -10.87 -21.47 0.61
CA ALA A 55 -9.95 -21.06 -0.44
C ALA A 55 -10.52 -19.87 -1.24
N GLU A 56 -11.81 -19.92 -1.60
CA GLU A 56 -12.52 -18.83 -2.29
C GLU A 56 -12.57 -17.58 -1.41
N GLN A 57 -12.88 -17.72 -0.12
CA GLN A 57 -12.87 -16.60 0.82
C GLN A 57 -11.47 -15.98 0.96
N LYS A 58 -10.41 -16.81 1.05
CA LYS A 58 -9.03 -16.33 1.12
C LYS A 58 -8.61 -15.60 -0.15
N LEU A 59 -8.98 -16.12 -1.32
CA LEU A 59 -8.71 -15.47 -2.61
C LEU A 59 -9.41 -14.12 -2.69
N LYS A 60 -10.69 -14.05 -2.34
CA LYS A 60 -11.46 -12.81 -2.32
C LYS A 60 -10.84 -11.77 -1.38
N ASN A 61 -10.50 -12.17 -0.15
CA ASN A 61 -9.85 -11.28 0.81
C ASN A 61 -8.48 -10.79 0.31
N TYR A 62 -7.72 -11.66 -0.37
CA TYR A 62 -6.44 -11.31 -0.96
C TYR A 62 -6.59 -10.30 -2.11
N GLU A 63 -7.56 -10.52 -3.00
CA GLU A 63 -7.87 -9.61 -4.11
C GLU A 63 -8.32 -8.24 -3.59
N GLU A 64 -9.18 -8.21 -2.56
CA GLU A 64 -9.63 -6.98 -1.90
C GLU A 64 -8.45 -6.24 -1.26
N ALA A 65 -7.58 -6.94 -0.53
CA ALA A 65 -6.39 -6.35 0.07
C ALA A 65 -5.42 -5.80 -0.99
N LEU A 66 -5.24 -6.52 -2.10
CA LEU A 66 -4.40 -6.07 -3.20
C LEU A 66 -4.97 -4.83 -3.91
N ALA A 67 -6.29 -4.78 -4.10
CA ALA A 67 -6.98 -3.62 -4.66
C ALA A 67 -6.85 -2.41 -3.73
N ALA A 68 -7.05 -2.60 -2.41
CA ALA A 68 -6.88 -1.55 -1.41
C ALA A 68 -5.44 -1.01 -1.39
N ALA A 69 -4.43 -1.90 -1.35
CA ALA A 69 -3.02 -1.52 -1.37
C ALA A 69 -2.64 -0.74 -2.63
N ARG A 70 -3.17 -1.12 -3.80
CA ARG A 70 -2.96 -0.37 -5.05
C ARG A 70 -3.62 1.01 -5.00
N GLY A 71 -4.82 1.12 -4.43
CA GLY A 71 -5.52 2.38 -4.23
C GLY A 71 -4.76 3.31 -3.30
N GLU A 72 -4.27 2.80 -2.17
CA GLU A 72 -3.46 3.55 -1.21
C GLU A 72 -2.13 4.00 -1.81
N ALA A 73 -1.41 3.11 -2.51
CA ALA A 73 -0.17 3.46 -3.19
C ALA A 73 -0.37 4.56 -4.26
N GLN A 74 -1.48 4.51 -5.00
CA GLN A 74 -1.86 5.55 -5.94
C GLN A 74 -2.14 6.88 -5.22
N ALA A 75 -2.89 6.86 -4.12
CA ALA A 75 -3.19 8.06 -3.32
C ALA A 75 -1.92 8.69 -2.74
N VAL A 76 -1.03 7.87 -2.17
CA VAL A 76 0.28 8.32 -1.64
C VAL A 76 1.10 8.94 -2.77
N ARG A 77 1.19 8.30 -3.94
CA ARG A 77 1.95 8.85 -5.06
C ARG A 77 1.41 10.22 -5.49
N VAL A 78 0.09 10.37 -5.59
CA VAL A 78 -0.55 11.64 -5.95
C VAL A 78 -0.30 12.71 -4.87
N SER A 79 -0.40 12.36 -3.59
CA SER A 79 -0.10 13.28 -2.48
C SER A 79 1.35 13.77 -2.55
N ARG A 80 2.29 12.84 -2.67
CA ARG A 80 3.73 13.16 -2.77
C ARG A 80 4.05 14.01 -3.99
N GLN A 81 3.42 13.72 -5.13
CA GLN A 81 3.60 14.52 -6.33
C GLN A 81 3.06 15.95 -6.14
N LYS A 82 1.91 16.11 -5.47
CA LYS A 82 1.34 17.42 -5.16
C LYS A 82 2.19 18.20 -4.14
N GLU A 83 2.69 17.52 -3.10
CA GLU A 83 3.64 18.08 -2.14
C GLU A 83 4.91 18.58 -2.86
N GLY A 84 5.49 17.74 -3.73
CA GLY A 84 6.68 18.08 -4.50
C GLY A 84 6.49 19.30 -5.40
N TYR A 85 5.36 19.40 -6.12
CA TYR A 85 5.07 20.59 -6.93
C TYR A 85 4.89 21.85 -6.06
N GLY A 86 4.28 21.74 -4.88
CA GLY A 86 4.13 22.86 -3.96
C GLY A 86 5.48 23.34 -3.39
N GLU A 87 6.36 22.39 -3.06
CA GLU A 87 7.71 22.68 -2.60
C GLU A 87 8.57 23.30 -3.71
N GLU A 88 8.53 22.74 -4.92
CA GLU A 88 9.18 23.30 -6.10
C GLU A 88 8.76 24.75 -6.33
N GLN A 89 7.45 25.02 -6.34
CA GLN A 89 6.93 26.37 -6.51
C GLN A 89 7.44 27.31 -5.41
N THR A 90 7.45 26.85 -4.16
CA THR A 90 7.95 27.65 -3.02
C THR A 90 9.43 27.99 -3.18
N ILE A 91 10.25 27.02 -3.58
CA ILE A 91 11.70 27.21 -3.81
C ILE A 91 11.94 28.19 -4.96
N VAL A 92 11.22 28.04 -6.08
CA VAL A 92 11.35 28.94 -7.23
C VAL A 92 10.92 30.36 -6.87
N GLU A 93 9.83 30.51 -6.12
CA GLU A 93 9.36 31.81 -5.65
C GLU A 93 10.34 32.46 -4.68
N SER A 94 10.91 31.70 -3.73
CA SER A 94 11.91 32.23 -2.80
C SER A 94 13.19 32.65 -3.52
N ALA A 95 13.69 31.81 -4.43
CA ALA A 95 14.87 32.12 -5.23
C ALA A 95 14.66 33.36 -6.13
N SER A 96 13.46 33.50 -6.71
CA SER A 96 13.11 34.67 -7.51
C SER A 96 13.05 35.96 -6.68
N LYS A 97 12.48 35.89 -5.47
CA LYS A 97 12.45 37.02 -4.53
C LYS A 97 13.85 37.42 -4.07
N GLU A 98 14.69 36.43 -3.75
CA GLU A 98 16.07 36.67 -3.32
C GLU A 98 16.89 37.29 -4.46
N ALA A 99 16.76 36.78 -5.69
CA ALA A 99 17.39 37.35 -6.87
C ALA A 99 16.93 38.80 -7.13
N ALA A 100 15.63 39.09 -6.99
CA ALA A 100 15.08 40.43 -7.15
C ALA A 100 15.61 41.39 -6.06
N SER A 101 15.68 40.93 -4.80
CA SER A 101 16.24 41.70 -3.70
C SER A 101 17.73 41.99 -3.91
N PHE A 102 18.51 40.97 -4.30
CA PHE A 102 19.93 41.11 -4.60
C PHE A 102 20.19 42.12 -5.72
N LEU A 103 19.43 42.04 -6.81
CA LEU A 103 19.53 42.99 -7.92
C LEU A 103 19.16 44.42 -7.48
N GLY A 104 18.17 44.56 -6.59
CA GLY A 104 17.78 45.84 -5.99
C GLY A 104 18.92 46.46 -5.17
N THR A 105 19.51 45.68 -4.27
CA THR A 105 20.64 46.13 -3.44
C THR A 105 21.85 46.50 -4.30
N ALA A 106 22.22 45.65 -5.27
CA ALA A 106 23.34 45.93 -6.17
C ALA A 106 23.14 47.22 -6.96
N ARG A 107 21.91 47.51 -7.42
CA ARG A 107 21.59 48.78 -8.10
C ARG A 107 21.70 49.99 -7.16
N GLN A 108 21.30 49.85 -5.91
CA GLN A 108 21.46 50.90 -4.90
C GLN A 108 22.92 51.16 -4.58
N GLU A 109 23.74 50.12 -4.42
CA GLU A 109 25.18 50.24 -4.21
C GLU A 109 25.86 50.93 -5.39
N ILE A 110 25.56 50.50 -6.62
CA ILE A 110 26.09 51.16 -7.84
C ILE A 110 25.70 52.64 -7.87
N ALA A 111 24.44 52.98 -7.57
CA ALA A 111 24.00 54.38 -7.54
C ALA A 111 24.78 55.18 -6.49
N SER A 112 24.94 54.66 -5.28
CA SER A 112 25.71 55.30 -4.21
C SER A 112 27.19 55.48 -4.58
N GLU A 113 27.82 54.46 -5.19
CA GLU A 113 29.21 54.54 -5.65
C GLU A 113 29.38 55.57 -6.76
N THR A 114 28.44 55.63 -7.71
CA THR A 114 28.49 56.64 -8.78
C THR A 114 28.34 58.06 -8.24
N GLU A 115 27.48 58.29 -7.24
CA GLU A 115 27.33 59.58 -6.60
C GLU A 115 28.59 59.98 -5.82
N ALA A 116 29.17 59.04 -5.07
CA ALA A 116 30.43 59.26 -4.36
C ALA A 116 31.60 59.55 -5.31
N ALA A 117 31.68 58.82 -6.44
CA ALA A 117 32.68 59.04 -7.48
C ALA A 117 32.53 60.43 -8.13
N LEU A 118 31.29 60.84 -8.44
CA LEU A 118 31.00 62.18 -8.99
C LEU A 118 31.35 63.30 -8.00
N ALA A 119 31.05 63.13 -6.71
CA ALA A 119 31.42 64.10 -5.67
C ALA A 119 32.95 64.24 -5.56
N THR A 120 33.68 63.12 -5.61
CA THR A 120 35.15 63.10 -5.60
C THR A 120 35.71 63.78 -6.86
N LEU A 121 35.12 63.53 -8.03
CA LEU A 121 35.54 64.17 -9.28
C LEU A 121 35.35 65.68 -9.23
N LYS A 122 34.21 66.17 -8.73
CA LYS A 122 33.96 67.61 -8.57
C LYS A 122 34.98 68.29 -7.66
N GLY A 123 35.35 67.65 -6.54
CA GLY A 123 36.41 68.15 -5.66
C GLY A 123 37.76 68.27 -6.36
N LYS A 124 38.10 67.30 -7.22
CA LYS A 124 39.33 67.34 -8.03
C LYS A 124 39.26 68.33 -9.18
N VAL A 125 38.09 68.59 -9.76
CA VAL A 125 37.92 69.59 -10.84
C VAL A 125 38.30 70.98 -10.36
N ASP A 126 37.93 71.37 -9.13
CA ASP A 126 38.35 72.65 -8.54
C ASP A 126 39.87 72.73 -8.33
N GLU A 127 40.48 71.61 -7.94
CA GLU A 127 41.94 71.49 -7.78
C GLU A 127 42.66 71.62 -9.14
N TYR A 128 42.17 70.91 -10.17
CA TYR A 128 42.69 70.99 -11.53
C TYR A 128 42.47 72.38 -12.15
N ALA A 129 41.33 73.02 -11.89
CA ALA A 129 41.05 74.38 -12.34
C ALA A 129 42.05 75.39 -11.74
N LYS A 130 42.27 75.35 -10.42
CA LYS A 130 43.29 76.19 -9.76
C LYS A 130 44.70 75.92 -10.28
N ALA A 131 45.07 74.66 -10.49
CA ALA A 131 46.37 74.28 -11.04
C ALA A 131 46.55 74.82 -12.49
N ALA A 132 45.48 74.79 -13.30
CA ALA A 132 45.49 75.35 -14.65
C ALA A 132 45.60 76.89 -14.63
N THR A 133 44.84 77.58 -13.77
CA THR A 133 44.91 79.05 -13.64
C THR A 133 46.28 79.49 -13.12
N GLY A 134 46.86 78.75 -12.16
CA GLY A 134 48.21 79.02 -11.64
C GLY A 134 49.29 78.87 -12.70
N LYS A 135 49.20 77.87 -13.59
CA LYS A 135 50.12 77.73 -14.72
C LYS A 135 49.98 78.82 -15.78
N ILE A 136 48.78 79.36 -15.98
CA ILE A 136 48.53 80.46 -16.94
C ILE A 136 49.02 81.79 -16.35
N LEU A 137 48.76 82.06 -15.07
CA LEU A 137 49.19 83.29 -14.39
C LEU A 137 50.71 83.33 -14.15
N SER A 138 51.36 82.17 -13.99
CA SER A 138 52.83 82.05 -13.89
C SER A 138 53.56 82.34 -15.21
N LYS A 139 52.84 82.52 -16.33
CA LYS A 139 53.41 82.81 -17.64
C LYS A 139 53.16 84.26 -18.11
N ALA A 140 52.60 85.13 -17.27
CA ALA A 140 52.54 86.57 -17.47
C ALA A 140 53.52 87.26 -16.52
#